data_AF-A0A924XTC6-F1
#
_entry.id   AF-A0A924XTC6-F1
#
_cell.length_a   1.000
_cell.length_b   1.000
_cell.length_c   1.000
_cell.angle_alpha   90.00
_cell.angle_beta   90.00
_cell.angle_gamma   90.00
#
_symmetry.space_group_name_H-M   'P 1'
#
loop_
_entity.id
_entity.type
_entity.pdbx_description
1 polymer ?
#
loop_
_entity_poly.entity_id
_entity_poly.type
_entity_poly.pdbx_seq_one_letter_code
_entity_poly.pdbx_strand_id
1 'polypeptide(L)'
;MAASAARRLLWPGLTTVAMLALAIGLGVWQVQRLAWKTALLADIDRGEAASAIPLPSDPRPFTKVRVEGQLRQDLAALYGIEVRTTRTGPTPGAFLLNPLERPGAPTIIVNRGWVPNDVPRPTAATPATIEGYIRPPEQPKRFGAADEPAARRFYALDPAAIGASLGIPAVAPFTLVAVSDAPRG
;
A
#
# COMPACT_ATOMS: atom_id res chain seq x y z
N MET A 1 -5.98 -26.24 61.71
CA MET A 1 -5.58 -26.71 60.36
C MET A 1 -6.25 -25.96 59.19
N ALA A 2 -7.48 -25.43 59.33
CA ALA A 2 -8.23 -24.79 58.23
C ALA A 2 -7.62 -23.50 57.65
N ALA A 3 -6.96 -22.67 58.46
CA ALA A 3 -6.40 -21.38 57.99
C ALA A 3 -5.26 -21.52 56.95
N SER A 4 -4.51 -22.64 56.96
CA SER A 4 -3.43 -22.88 55.99
C SER A 4 -3.93 -23.31 54.61
N ALA A 5 -5.07 -24.00 54.56
CA ALA A 5 -5.68 -24.49 53.32
C ALA A 5 -6.38 -23.36 52.55
N ALA A 6 -7.09 -22.47 53.25
CA ALA A 6 -7.71 -21.29 52.65
C ALA A 6 -6.65 -20.36 52.01
N ARG A 7 -5.54 -20.10 52.72
CA ARG A 7 -4.44 -19.27 52.22
C ARG A 7 -3.68 -19.89 51.03
N ARG A 8 -3.68 -21.23 50.92
CA ARG A 8 -3.15 -21.97 49.76
C ARG A 8 -4.02 -21.86 48.52
N LEU A 9 -5.33 -21.64 48.65
CA LEU A 9 -6.27 -21.52 47.53
C LEU A 9 -6.38 -20.09 46.96
N LEU A 10 -5.96 -19.07 47.73
CA LEU A 10 -6.04 -17.67 47.30
C LEU A 10 -5.18 -17.38 46.05
N TRP A 11 -3.97 -17.94 45.99
CA TRP A 11 -3.07 -17.74 44.86
C TRP A 11 -3.62 -18.34 43.55
N PRO A 12 -4.01 -19.64 43.51
CA PRO A 12 -4.66 -20.21 42.34
C PRO A 12 -5.94 -19.44 41.94
N GLY A 13 -6.77 -19.06 42.91
CA GLY A 13 -7.99 -18.29 42.65
C GLY A 13 -7.71 -16.92 42.01
N LEU A 14 -6.74 -16.18 42.53
CA LEU A 14 -6.33 -14.89 41.98
C LEU A 14 -5.75 -15.05 40.56
N THR A 15 -4.92 -16.08 40.34
CA THR A 15 -4.38 -16.38 39.00
C THR A 15 -5.50 -16.75 38.03
N THR A 16 -6.48 -17.56 38.43
CA THR A 16 -7.63 -17.91 37.59
C THR A 16 -8.45 -16.66 37.23
N VAL A 17 -8.73 -15.78 38.19
CA VAL A 17 -9.46 -14.53 37.93
C VAL A 17 -8.68 -13.61 36.99
N ALA A 18 -7.37 -13.46 37.21
CA ALA A 18 -6.51 -12.66 36.35
C ALA A 18 -6.47 -13.21 34.90
N MET A 19 -6.33 -14.53 34.75
CA MET A 19 -6.35 -15.20 33.46
C MET A 19 -7.71 -15.08 32.77
N LEU A 20 -8.80 -15.20 33.52
CA LEU A 20 -10.15 -15.02 32.99
C LEU A 20 -10.38 -13.58 32.51
N ALA A 21 -9.97 -12.59 33.30
CA ALA A 21 -10.07 -11.18 32.93
C ALA A 21 -9.24 -10.87 31.68
N LEU A 22 -8.02 -11.42 31.58
CA LEU A 22 -7.20 -11.31 30.38
C LEU A 22 -7.86 -11.97 29.17
N ALA A 23 -8.41 -13.19 29.32
CA ALA A 23 -9.08 -13.90 28.25
C ALA A 23 -10.31 -13.15 27.73
N ILE A 24 -11.13 -12.58 28.64
CA ILE A 24 -12.26 -11.73 28.27
C ILE A 24 -11.78 -10.46 27.56
N GLY A 25 -10.77 -9.78 28.10
CA GLY A 25 -10.20 -8.58 27.50
C GLY A 25 -9.67 -8.82 26.09
N LEU A 26 -8.95 -9.93 25.90
CA LEU A 26 -8.49 -10.36 24.58
C LEU A 26 -9.66 -10.76 23.68
N GLY A 27 -10.68 -11.45 24.18
CA GLY A 27 -11.88 -11.81 23.42
C GLY A 27 -12.62 -10.58 22.88
N VAL A 28 -12.83 -9.57 23.74
CA VAL A 28 -13.42 -8.29 23.34
C VAL A 28 -12.55 -7.58 22.29
N TRP A 29 -11.24 -7.54 22.51
CA TRP A 29 -10.32 -6.95 21.54
C TRP A 29 -10.35 -7.66 20.19
N GLN A 30 -10.41 -8.99 20.16
CA GLN A 30 -10.52 -9.77 18.92
C GLN A 30 -11.80 -9.41 18.14
N VAL A 31 -12.95 -9.31 18.82
CA VAL A 31 -14.22 -8.92 18.17
C VAL A 31 -14.16 -7.50 17.63
N GLN A 32 -13.64 -6.55 18.41
CA GLN A 32 -13.46 -5.16 17.95
C GLN A 32 -12.51 -5.08 16.76
N ARG A 33 -11.40 -5.83 16.80
CA ARG A 33 -10.40 -5.89 15.73
C ARG A 33 -10.99 -6.51 14.46
N LEU A 34 -11.83 -7.53 14.59
CA LEU A 34 -12.56 -8.11 13.47
C LEU A 34 -13.49 -7.07 12.85
N ALA A 35 -14.31 -6.40 13.65
CA ALA A 35 -15.25 -5.38 13.17
C ALA A 35 -14.55 -4.23 12.44
N TRP A 36 -13.42 -3.76 12.97
CA TRP A 36 -12.59 -2.77 12.29
C TRP A 36 -12.05 -3.28 10.94
N LYS A 37 -11.54 -4.52 10.89
CA LYS A 37 -11.03 -5.11 9.64
C LYS A 37 -12.14 -5.28 8.60
N THR A 38 -13.30 -5.77 8.99
CA THR A 38 -14.42 -6.00 8.07
C THR A 38 -14.99 -4.68 7.54
N ALA A 39 -15.06 -3.64 8.38
CA ALA A 39 -15.43 -2.30 7.93
C ALA A 39 -14.45 -1.75 6.87
N LEU A 40 -13.14 -1.92 7.10
CA LEU A 40 -12.12 -1.50 6.14
C LEU A 40 -12.22 -2.27 4.80
N LEU A 41 -12.45 -3.58 4.85
CA LEU A 41 -12.68 -4.38 3.64
C LEU A 41 -13.93 -3.88 2.88
N ALA A 42 -15.03 -3.61 3.59
CA ALA A 42 -16.23 -3.08 2.97
C ALA A 42 -16.02 -1.68 2.33
N ASP A 43 -15.15 -0.84 2.89
CA ASP A 43 -14.75 0.43 2.28
C ASP A 43 -13.96 0.20 0.98
N ILE A 44 -13.02 -0.75 0.98
CA ILE A 44 -12.24 -1.12 -0.19
C ILE A 44 -13.15 -1.70 -1.28
N ASP A 45 -14.03 -2.64 -0.95
CA ASP A 45 -14.97 -3.26 -1.90
C ASP A 45 -15.90 -2.22 -2.54
N ARG A 46 -16.40 -1.26 -1.75
CA ARG A 46 -17.19 -0.13 -2.26
C ARG A 46 -16.39 0.76 -3.21
N GLY A 47 -15.14 1.06 -2.87
CA GLY A 47 -14.24 1.81 -3.74
C GLY A 47 -13.93 1.05 -5.02
N GLU A 48 -13.77 -0.27 -4.94
CA GLU A 48 -13.46 -1.13 -6.09
C GLU A 48 -14.59 -1.14 -7.12
N ALA A 49 -15.82 -1.33 -6.63
CA ALA A 49 -17.05 -1.39 -7.41
C ALA A 49 -17.50 -0.03 -7.96
N ALA A 50 -17.04 1.09 -7.37
CA ALA A 50 -17.38 2.42 -7.85
C ALA A 50 -16.73 2.73 -9.21
N SER A 51 -17.44 3.50 -10.04
CA SER A 51 -16.88 4.05 -11.28
C SER A 51 -15.80 5.09 -10.98
N ALA A 52 -14.79 5.16 -11.85
CA ALA A 52 -13.74 6.16 -11.73
C ALA A 52 -14.31 7.58 -11.92
N ILE A 53 -14.05 8.46 -10.96
CA ILE A 53 -14.41 9.88 -11.03
C ILE A 53 -13.21 10.74 -11.46
N PRO A 54 -13.41 11.95 -11.99
CA PRO A 54 -12.31 12.90 -12.15
C PRO A 54 -11.59 13.14 -10.83
N LEU A 55 -10.27 13.33 -10.85
CA LEU A 55 -9.50 13.56 -9.62
C LEU A 55 -10.03 14.81 -8.88
N PRO A 56 -10.53 14.67 -7.64
CA PRO A 56 -10.92 15.81 -6.82
C PRO A 56 -9.69 16.55 -6.27
N SER A 57 -9.89 17.78 -5.79
CA SER A 57 -8.82 18.58 -5.16
C SER A 57 -8.24 17.94 -3.90
N ASP A 58 -9.08 17.26 -3.11
CA ASP A 58 -8.69 16.52 -1.92
C ASP A 58 -9.16 15.05 -2.03
N PRO A 59 -8.36 14.18 -2.67
CA PRO A 59 -8.73 12.79 -2.89
C PRO A 59 -8.64 11.96 -1.62
N ARG A 60 -9.76 11.35 -1.23
CA ARG A 60 -9.78 10.40 -0.11
C ARG A 60 -9.06 9.10 -0.47
N PRO A 61 -8.43 8.42 0.51
CA PRO A 61 -7.83 7.10 0.31
C PRO A 61 -8.80 6.11 -0.34
N PHE A 62 -8.29 5.23 -1.20
CA PHE A 62 -9.03 4.19 -1.91
C PHE A 62 -10.11 4.68 -2.88
N THR A 63 -10.20 5.99 -3.13
CA THR A 63 -11.09 6.53 -4.17
C THR A 63 -10.56 6.16 -5.55
N LYS A 64 -11.43 5.61 -6.40
CA LYS A 64 -11.13 5.32 -7.81
C LYS A 64 -11.23 6.59 -8.63
N VAL A 65 -10.14 6.98 -9.28
CA VAL A 65 -10.07 8.21 -10.07
C VAL A 65 -9.56 7.96 -11.47
N ARG A 66 -9.98 8.80 -12.41
CA ARG A 66 -9.45 8.88 -13.78
C ARG A 66 -8.63 10.16 -13.91
N VAL A 67 -7.40 10.03 -14.41
CA VAL A 67 -6.46 11.12 -14.56
C VAL A 67 -5.81 11.08 -15.93
N GLU A 68 -5.78 12.22 -16.61
CA GLU A 68 -5.10 12.38 -17.89
C GLU A 68 -3.82 13.21 -17.71
N GLY A 69 -2.77 12.85 -18.45
CA GLY A 69 -1.49 13.55 -18.39
C GLY A 69 -0.44 12.96 -19.32
N GLN A 70 0.78 13.45 -19.18
CA GLN A 70 1.96 12.92 -19.86
C GLN A 70 2.67 11.93 -18.96
N LEU A 71 2.63 10.64 -19.33
CA LEU A 71 3.32 9.59 -18.59
C LEU A 71 4.78 9.54 -19.01
N ARG A 72 5.68 9.87 -18.07
CA ARG A 72 7.13 9.85 -18.25
C ARG A 72 7.67 8.43 -18.14
N GLN A 73 7.65 7.69 -19.25
CA GLN A 73 8.14 6.30 -19.25
C GLN A 73 9.68 6.23 -19.14
N ASP A 74 10.35 7.32 -19.54
CA ASP A 74 11.79 7.55 -19.38
C ASP A 74 12.25 7.66 -17.92
N LEU A 75 11.34 8.04 -17.03
CA LEU A 75 11.58 8.12 -15.59
C LEU A 75 10.88 6.96 -14.90
N ALA A 76 11.67 6.01 -14.39
CA ALA A 76 11.14 4.83 -13.71
C ALA A 76 11.82 4.63 -12.36
N ALA A 77 11.02 4.34 -11.35
CA ALA A 77 11.44 3.78 -10.07
C ALA A 77 10.79 2.41 -9.86
N LEU A 78 11.40 1.58 -9.03
CA LEU A 78 10.89 0.27 -8.65
C LEU A 78 10.48 0.29 -7.18
N TYR A 79 9.32 -0.28 -6.89
CA TYR A 79 8.80 -0.43 -5.55
C TYR A 79 8.60 -1.91 -5.18
N GLY A 80 9.15 -2.29 -4.04
CA GLY A 80 9.08 -3.64 -3.49
C GLY A 80 9.94 -4.66 -4.25
N ILE A 81 9.97 -5.88 -3.70
CA ILE A 81 10.56 -7.05 -4.34
C ILE A 81 9.54 -8.18 -4.18
N GLU A 82 9.01 -8.67 -5.30
CA GLU A 82 8.04 -9.76 -5.32
C GLU A 82 8.46 -10.80 -6.37
N VAL A 83 8.42 -12.07 -5.98
CA VAL A 83 8.51 -13.19 -6.94
C VAL A 83 7.09 -13.58 -7.30
N ARG A 84 6.76 -13.55 -8.59
CA ARG A 84 5.48 -14.03 -9.10
C ARG A 84 5.68 -15.21 -10.03
N THR A 85 4.76 -16.17 -10.00
CA THR A 85 4.73 -17.25 -10.97
C THR A 85 4.26 -16.69 -12.30
N THR A 86 5.14 -16.72 -13.30
CA THR A 86 4.81 -16.36 -14.68
C THR A 86 4.78 -17.62 -15.55
N ARG A 87 4.50 -17.47 -16.84
CA ARG A 87 4.53 -18.56 -17.83
C ARG A 87 5.88 -19.29 -17.88
N THR A 88 6.98 -18.63 -17.52
CA THR A 88 8.34 -19.18 -17.51
C THR A 88 8.77 -19.69 -16.13
N GLY A 89 7.86 -19.73 -15.15
CA GLY A 89 8.14 -20.15 -13.78
C GLY A 89 8.28 -18.97 -12.80
N PRO A 90 8.82 -19.21 -11.59
CA PRO A 90 9.02 -18.17 -10.58
C PRO A 90 9.95 -17.07 -11.11
N THR A 91 9.43 -15.85 -11.22
CA THR A 91 10.16 -14.71 -11.80
C THR A 91 10.23 -13.59 -10.78
N PRO A 92 11.42 -13.07 -10.45
CA PRO A 92 11.56 -11.90 -9.59
C PRO A 92 11.16 -10.62 -10.34
N GLY A 93 10.50 -9.72 -9.64
CA GLY A 93 10.09 -8.43 -10.17
C GLY A 93 9.73 -7.44 -9.07
N ALA A 94 9.27 -6.27 -9.51
CA ALA A 94 8.90 -5.17 -8.64
C ALA A 94 7.74 -4.38 -9.26
N PHE A 95 7.11 -3.52 -8.47
CA PHE A 95 6.12 -2.60 -9.01
C PHE A 95 6.80 -1.46 -9.75
N LEU A 96 6.37 -1.23 -10.99
CA LEU A 96 6.88 -0.14 -11.80
C LEU A 96 6.18 1.17 -11.42
N LEU A 97 6.97 2.16 -11.03
CA LEU A 97 6.51 3.50 -10.74
C LEU A 97 6.95 4.46 -11.85
N ASN A 98 6.01 5.18 -12.44
CA ASN A 98 6.28 6.23 -13.42
C ASN A 98 5.59 7.55 -13.00
N PRO A 99 6.22 8.71 -13.22
CA PRO A 99 5.58 10.00 -13.04
C PRO A 99 4.54 10.27 -14.13
N LEU A 100 3.40 10.83 -13.74
CA LEU A 100 2.36 11.37 -14.61
C LEU A 100 2.31 12.89 -14.42
N GLU A 101 2.80 13.61 -15.41
CA GLU A 101 2.85 15.06 -15.42
C GLU A 101 1.54 15.64 -15.95
N ARG A 102 1.08 16.73 -15.32
CA ARG A 102 -0.14 17.43 -15.72
C ARG A 102 0.11 18.92 -15.75
N PRO A 103 -0.46 19.66 -16.73
CA PRO A 103 -0.30 21.09 -16.80
C PRO A 103 -0.76 21.78 -15.51
N GLY A 104 0.11 22.59 -14.91
CA GLY A 104 -0.23 23.44 -13.75
C GLY A 104 -0.55 22.70 -12.44
N ALA A 105 -0.27 21.40 -12.35
CA ALA A 105 -0.54 20.59 -11.16
C ALA A 105 0.69 19.78 -10.72
N PRO A 106 0.78 19.40 -9.43
CA PRO A 106 1.82 18.48 -8.96
C PRO A 106 1.79 17.16 -9.73
N THR A 107 2.98 16.63 -10.00
CA THR A 107 3.17 15.36 -10.70
C THR A 107 2.69 14.21 -9.82
N ILE A 108 1.95 13.27 -10.40
CA ILE A 108 1.48 12.09 -9.67
C ILE A 108 2.46 10.94 -9.90
N ILE A 109 2.88 10.27 -8.84
CA ILE A 109 3.57 8.98 -8.98
C ILE A 109 2.50 7.91 -9.25
N VAL A 110 2.64 7.20 -10.37
CA VAL A 110 1.72 6.14 -10.79
C VAL A 110 2.39 4.79 -10.61
N ASN A 111 1.80 3.92 -9.79
CA ASN A 111 2.14 2.51 -9.74
C ASN A 111 1.39 1.78 -10.86
N ARG A 112 2.14 1.27 -11.84
CA ARG A 112 1.61 0.63 -13.04
C ARG A 112 1.43 -0.89 -12.91
N GLY A 113 1.65 -1.43 -11.71
CA GLY A 113 1.62 -2.85 -11.46
C GLY A 113 3.00 -3.49 -11.50
N TRP A 114 3.00 -4.81 -11.34
CA TRP A 114 4.21 -5.61 -11.23
C TRP A 114 4.82 -5.86 -12.61
N VAL A 115 6.14 -5.73 -12.71
CA VAL A 115 6.92 -6.08 -13.88
C VAL A 115 8.11 -6.98 -13.48
N PRO A 116 8.48 -7.97 -14.31
CA PRO A 116 9.75 -8.67 -14.16
C PRO A 116 10.93 -7.67 -14.23
N ASN A 117 12.01 -7.98 -13.53
CA ASN A 117 13.18 -7.09 -13.48
C ASN A 117 13.81 -6.82 -14.86
N ASP A 118 13.74 -7.80 -15.77
CA ASP A 118 14.44 -7.80 -17.05
C ASP A 118 13.58 -7.30 -18.24
N VAL A 119 12.43 -6.66 -17.98
CA VAL A 119 11.58 -6.14 -19.07
C VAL A 119 12.14 -4.82 -19.62
N PRO A 120 12.32 -4.70 -20.96
CA PRO A 120 12.67 -3.45 -21.61
C PRO A 120 11.65 -2.36 -21.27
N ARG A 121 12.14 -1.18 -20.90
CA ARG A 121 11.28 -0.05 -20.54
C ARG A 121 11.29 0.99 -21.66
N PRO A 122 10.11 1.41 -22.15
CA PRO A 122 10.05 2.52 -23.09
C PRO A 122 10.70 3.78 -22.51
N THR A 123 11.29 4.60 -23.37
CA THR A 123 12.07 5.77 -22.98
C THR A 123 11.42 7.10 -23.39
N ALA A 124 10.15 7.09 -23.80
CA ALA A 124 9.46 8.28 -24.28
C ALA A 124 8.34 8.69 -23.32
N ALA A 125 8.10 10.01 -23.23
CA ALA A 125 6.88 10.51 -22.62
C ALA A 125 5.70 10.30 -23.58
N THR A 126 4.59 9.79 -23.07
CA THR A 126 3.40 9.53 -23.89
C THR A 126 2.12 10.01 -23.20
N PRO A 127 1.16 10.61 -23.93
CA PRO A 127 -0.15 10.91 -23.39
C PRO A 127 -0.82 9.63 -22.87
N ALA A 128 -1.36 9.68 -21.66
CA ALA A 128 -2.05 8.54 -21.07
C ALA A 128 -3.22 8.99 -20.20
N THR A 129 -4.32 8.25 -20.30
CA THR A 129 -5.45 8.30 -19.36
C THR A 129 -5.32 7.11 -18.43
N ILE A 130 -5.09 7.38 -17.14
CA ILE A 130 -4.89 6.36 -16.11
C ILE A 130 -6.10 6.35 -15.19
N GLU A 131 -6.72 5.19 -15.05
CA GLU A 131 -7.65 4.90 -13.97
C GLU A 131 -6.92 4.19 -12.84
N GLY A 132 -7.17 4.60 -11.60
CA GLY A 132 -6.45 4.05 -10.47
C GLY A 132 -7.05 4.41 -9.12
N TYR A 133 -6.56 3.75 -8.08
CA TYR A 133 -6.91 4.04 -6.70
C TYR A 133 -5.89 4.98 -6.05
N ILE A 134 -6.39 5.91 -5.25
CA ILE A 134 -5.57 6.78 -4.43
C ILE A 134 -4.98 5.96 -3.28
N ARG A 135 -3.65 5.85 -3.25
CA ARG A 135 -2.92 5.20 -2.17
C ARG A 135 -2.18 6.26 -1.33
N PRO A 136 -2.46 6.34 -0.03
CA PRO A 136 -1.73 7.21 0.89
C PRO A 136 -0.23 6.90 0.90
N PRO A 137 0.62 7.88 1.26
CA PRO A 137 2.04 7.69 1.37
C PRO A 137 2.35 6.70 2.50
N GLU A 138 3.30 5.79 2.24
CA GLU A 138 3.75 4.82 3.24
C GLU A 138 5.00 5.33 3.94
N GLN A 139 5.05 5.16 5.26
CA GLN A 139 6.25 5.46 6.03
C GLN A 139 7.21 4.25 6.01
N PRO A 140 8.53 4.50 5.98
CA PRO A 140 9.53 3.44 6.15
C PRO A 140 9.30 2.67 7.45
N LYS A 141 9.31 1.33 7.37
CA LYS A 141 9.16 0.47 8.55
C LYS A 141 10.49 0.36 9.26
N ARG A 142 10.48 0.41 10.61
CA ARG A 142 11.68 0.29 11.46
C ARG A 142 12.51 -0.98 11.23
N PHE A 143 11.86 -2.08 10.82
CA PHE A 143 12.49 -3.36 10.50
C PHE A 143 12.32 -3.73 9.02
N GLY A 144 12.12 -2.73 8.14
CA GLY A 144 12.03 -2.91 6.70
C GLY A 144 13.40 -2.82 6.01
N ALA A 145 13.44 -3.25 4.75
CA ALA A 145 14.56 -2.93 3.89
C ALA A 145 14.64 -1.40 3.68
N ALA A 146 15.86 -0.88 3.59
CA ALA A 146 16.10 0.54 3.36
C ALA A 146 15.99 0.87 1.86
N ASP A 147 15.41 2.01 1.54
CA ASP A 147 15.34 2.51 0.16
C ASP A 147 16.75 2.75 -0.40
N GLU A 148 16.90 2.59 -1.71
CA GLU A 148 18.11 2.87 -2.49
C GLU A 148 17.80 3.94 -3.55
N PRO A 149 17.69 5.23 -3.19
CA PRO A 149 17.27 6.28 -4.12
C PRO A 149 18.18 6.42 -5.34
N ALA A 150 19.49 6.20 -5.17
CA ALA A 150 20.46 6.23 -6.28
C ALA A 150 20.21 5.13 -7.32
N ALA A 151 19.73 3.96 -6.89
CA ALA A 151 19.33 2.86 -7.76
C ALA A 151 17.85 2.95 -8.18
N ARG A 152 17.11 3.98 -7.74
CA ARG A 152 15.67 4.16 -7.90
C ARG A 152 14.87 2.93 -7.45
N ARG A 153 15.30 2.30 -6.35
CA ARG A 153 14.63 1.17 -5.72
C ARG A 153 14.12 1.56 -4.35
N PHE A 154 12.86 1.27 -4.09
CA PHE A 154 12.15 1.68 -2.89
C PHE A 154 11.40 0.49 -2.29
N TYR A 155 11.29 0.49 -0.98
CA TYR A 155 10.57 -0.49 -0.17
C TYR A 155 9.45 0.17 0.65
N ALA A 156 9.45 1.50 0.75
CA ALA A 156 8.29 2.30 1.16
C ALA A 156 7.71 3.06 -0.05
N LEU A 157 6.39 3.09 -0.17
CA LEU A 157 5.69 3.85 -1.20
C LEU A 157 5.52 5.32 -0.77
N ASP A 158 6.62 6.06 -0.69
CA ASP A 158 6.64 7.49 -0.40
C ASP A 158 6.80 8.31 -1.69
N PRO A 159 5.74 8.97 -2.20
CA PRO A 159 5.81 9.75 -3.43
C PRO A 159 6.84 10.88 -3.37
N ALA A 160 7.10 11.47 -2.19
CA ALA A 160 8.07 12.55 -2.04
C ALA A 160 9.51 12.05 -2.22
N ALA A 161 9.89 10.98 -1.53
CA ALA A 161 11.20 10.35 -1.67
C ALA A 161 11.41 9.81 -3.10
N ILE A 162 10.39 9.17 -3.68
CA ILE A 162 10.44 8.65 -5.05
C ILE A 162 10.60 9.81 -6.05
N GLY A 163 9.77 10.85 -5.95
CA GLY A 163 9.83 12.03 -6.80
C GLY A 163 11.20 12.70 -6.78
N ALA A 164 11.79 12.88 -5.59
CA ALA A 164 13.12 13.45 -5.44
C ALA A 164 14.20 12.64 -6.19
N SER A 165 14.15 11.31 -6.14
CA SER A 165 15.10 10.44 -6.89
C SER A 165 14.96 10.52 -8.41
N LEU A 166 13.78 10.93 -8.88
CA LEU A 166 13.47 11.14 -10.29
C LEU A 166 13.73 12.57 -10.74
N GLY A 167 14.19 13.45 -9.84
CA GLY A 167 14.41 14.87 -10.13
C GLY A 167 13.13 15.70 -10.21
N ILE A 168 12.05 15.25 -9.57
CA ILE A 168 10.72 15.88 -9.59
C ILE A 168 10.41 16.45 -8.20
N PRO A 169 10.56 17.77 -8.00
CA PRO A 169 10.41 18.38 -6.68
C PRO A 169 8.95 18.56 -6.24
N ALA A 170 8.02 18.69 -7.18
CA ALA A 170 6.60 18.93 -6.90
C ALA A 170 5.76 17.70 -7.24
N VAL A 171 5.55 16.85 -6.23
CA VAL A 171 4.73 15.64 -6.34
C VAL A 171 3.46 15.74 -5.51
N ALA A 172 2.40 15.08 -5.97
CA ALA A 172 1.17 14.92 -5.20
C ALA A 172 1.45 14.11 -3.91
N PRO A 173 0.76 14.40 -2.79
CA PRO A 173 0.99 13.72 -1.50
C PRO A 173 0.39 12.31 -1.44
N PHE A 174 0.22 11.65 -2.59
CA PHE A 174 -0.33 10.31 -2.72
C PHE A 174 0.22 9.63 -3.99
N THR A 175 0.12 8.31 -4.05
CA THR A 175 0.42 7.53 -5.25
C THR A 175 -0.89 7.09 -5.91
N LEU A 176 -0.93 7.06 -7.24
CA LEU A 176 -2.04 6.48 -7.99
C LEU A 176 -1.70 5.03 -8.36
N VAL A 177 -2.44 4.05 -7.83
CA VAL A 177 -2.28 2.64 -8.21
C VAL A 177 -3.18 2.36 -9.39
N ALA A 178 -2.59 2.21 -10.57
CA ALA A 178 -3.33 1.99 -11.81
C ALA A 178 -4.14 0.69 -11.74
N VAL A 179 -5.42 0.78 -12.09
CA VAL A 179 -6.22 -0.38 -12.46
C VAL A 179 -5.82 -0.71 -13.88
N SER A 180 -5.18 -1.86 -14.07
CA SER A 180 -4.77 -2.30 -15.40
C SER A 180 -5.99 -2.43 -16.32
N ASP A 181 -5.93 -1.82 -17.51
CA ASP A 181 -6.85 -2.10 -18.64
C ASP A 181 -6.26 -3.16 -19.58
N ALA A 182 -5.51 -4.14 -19.04
CA ALA A 182 -4.89 -5.19 -19.83
C ALA A 182 -5.70 -6.49 -19.67
N PRO A 183 -6.15 -7.13 -20.77
CA PRO A 183 -6.79 -8.43 -20.70
C PRO A 183 -5.81 -9.41 -20.07
N ARG A 184 -6.30 -10.21 -19.12
CA ARG A 184 -5.58 -11.38 -18.63
C ARG A 184 -5.43 -12.36 -19.80
N GLY A 185 -4.34 -12.22 -20.55
CA GLY A 185 -3.91 -13.13 -21.61
C GLY A 185 -2.81 -14.04 -21.11
#